data_AF-A0A258BLF8-F1
#
_entry.id   AF-A0A258BLF8-F1
#
_cell.length_a   1.000
_cell.length_b   1.000
_cell.length_c   1.000
_cell.angle_alpha   90.00
_cell.angle_beta   90.00
_cell.angle_gamma   90.00
#
_symmetry.space_group_name_H-M   'P 1'
#
loop_
_entity.id
_entity.type
_entity.pdbx_description
1 polymer ?
#
loop_
_entity_poly.entity_id
_entity_poly.type
_entity_poly.pdbx_seq_one_letter_code
_entity_poly.pdbx_strand_id
1 'polypeptide(L)'
;ATALGALPALVLRTIPQKLEDMKPEPEQAPQVIGSKKGKFDGKKFLLIAIAVLVLLATAYIAYDTWMTNNRAQTLLTGTASASTNPSEWNKEDEGQDETEAPANLLANYKVEASLPRALYSDKLDIAARILPMSVNTDGSIQAPKNIFDAGWYNGSVKPGETGAMFIDGHASGPTREGLFAYLDTLEVGDELQVEKGDGEKLTYRVVHTETVALADVDMREVLLPRDGVSKAMNLMTCTGKWLPLEKTYDHRVIVYTEQV
;
A
#
# COMPACT_ATOMS: atom_id res chain seq x y z
N ALA A 1 -37.97 59.18 15.13
CA ALA A 1 -36.56 59.02 15.49
C ALA A 1 -35.84 58.47 14.27
N THR A 2 -35.07 59.27 13.53
CA THR A 2 -33.58 59.30 13.59
C THR A 2 -32.95 57.89 13.49
N ALA A 3 -31.97 57.57 12.64
CA ALA A 3 -31.08 58.36 11.78
C ALA A 3 -30.32 57.43 10.79
N LEU A 4 -29.89 58.04 9.67
CA LEU A 4 -28.62 57.95 8.91
C LEU A 4 -27.73 56.68 8.87
N GLY A 5 -27.17 56.45 7.67
CA GLY A 5 -25.87 55.76 7.42
C GLY A 5 -25.79 55.15 6.00
N ALA A 6 -25.49 55.93 4.96
CA ALA A 6 -24.17 56.11 4.30
C ALA A 6 -23.74 54.98 3.32
N LEU A 7 -23.57 55.37 2.04
CA LEU A 7 -23.03 54.60 0.89
C LEU A 7 -21.48 54.64 0.84
N PRO A 8 -20.84 53.79 0.01
CA PRO A 8 -20.13 54.32 -1.18
C PRO A 8 -20.26 53.41 -2.43
N ALA A 9 -20.58 53.98 -3.60
CA ALA A 9 -19.69 54.40 -4.70
C ALA A 9 -19.34 53.27 -5.71
N LEU A 10 -20.07 53.26 -6.83
CA LEU A 10 -19.86 52.39 -8.01
C LEU A 10 -19.13 53.19 -9.09
N VAL A 11 -17.98 52.70 -9.56
CA VAL A 11 -17.17 53.33 -10.62
C VAL A 11 -17.62 52.82 -11.98
N LEU A 12 -18.12 53.72 -12.83
CA LEU A 12 -18.37 53.51 -14.26
C LEU A 12 -17.04 53.52 -15.04
N ARG A 13 -16.82 52.51 -15.89
CA ARG A 13 -15.83 52.56 -16.98
C ARG A 13 -16.54 52.54 -18.32
N THR A 14 -16.15 53.50 -19.14
CA THR A 14 -16.67 53.93 -20.43
C THR A 14 -16.37 52.94 -21.56
N ILE A 15 -17.36 52.70 -22.41
CA ILE A 15 -17.24 51.98 -23.69
C ILE A 15 -16.97 53.02 -24.79
N PRO A 16 -15.92 52.91 -25.62
CA PRO A 16 -15.82 53.71 -26.83
C PRO A 16 -16.58 53.03 -27.98
N GLN A 17 -17.64 53.70 -28.46
CA GLN A 17 -18.20 53.50 -29.78
C GLN A 17 -17.35 54.25 -30.82
N LYS A 18 -16.88 53.54 -31.85
CA LYS A 18 -16.73 54.12 -33.18
C LYS A 18 -16.75 52.99 -34.23
N LEU A 19 -17.94 52.75 -34.75
CA LEU A 19 -18.26 51.84 -35.85
C LEU A 19 -18.97 52.71 -36.88
N GLU A 20 -18.23 53.29 -37.82
CA GLU A 20 -18.76 53.95 -39.02
C GLU A 20 -17.55 54.30 -39.90
N ASP A 21 -17.30 53.46 -40.91
CA ASP A 21 -17.16 53.85 -42.31
C ASP A 21 -16.62 52.68 -43.15
N MET A 22 -17.50 52.14 -44.01
CA MET A 22 -17.23 51.09 -44.99
C MET A 22 -16.35 51.59 -46.13
N LYS A 23 -15.43 50.74 -46.60
CA LYS A 23 -15.16 50.57 -48.04
C LYS A 23 -14.67 49.15 -48.32
N PRO A 24 -15.23 48.42 -49.31
CA PRO A 24 -14.76 47.08 -49.66
C PRO A 24 -13.45 47.15 -50.47
N GLU A 25 -12.45 46.38 -50.04
CA GLU A 25 -11.17 46.20 -50.72
C GLU A 25 -11.24 44.98 -51.66
N PRO A 26 -10.66 45.04 -52.88
CA PRO A 26 -10.86 44.01 -53.90
C PRO A 26 -10.16 42.69 -53.59
N GLU A 27 -10.86 41.61 -53.94
CA GLU A 27 -10.48 40.20 -53.87
C GLU A 27 -9.10 39.90 -54.47
N GLN A 28 -8.15 39.45 -53.63
CA GLN A 28 -6.87 38.91 -54.08
C GLN A 28 -6.95 37.39 -54.24
N ALA A 29 -6.63 36.91 -55.44
CA ALA A 29 -6.62 35.49 -55.79
C ALA A 29 -5.67 34.66 -54.92
N PRO A 30 -6.00 33.39 -54.61
CA PRO A 30 -5.20 32.57 -53.71
C PRO A 30 -3.82 32.24 -54.33
N GLN A 31 -2.77 32.54 -53.57
CA GLN A 31 -1.39 32.17 -53.90
C GLN A 31 -1.23 30.65 -53.81
N VAL A 32 -0.79 30.02 -54.90
CA VAL A 32 -0.45 28.59 -54.95
C VAL A 32 0.82 28.36 -54.13
N ILE A 33 0.67 27.82 -52.91
CA ILE A 33 1.80 27.38 -52.09
C ILE A 33 2.36 26.09 -52.69
N GLY A 34 3.53 26.19 -53.33
CA GLY A 34 4.25 25.04 -53.87
C GLY A 34 4.59 24.02 -52.77
N SER A 35 4.23 22.75 -52.98
CA SER A 35 4.57 21.67 -52.06
C SER A 35 6.07 21.37 -52.15
N LYS A 36 6.85 21.74 -51.13
CA LYS A 36 8.16 21.14 -50.91
C LYS A 36 7.95 19.70 -50.45
N LYS A 37 8.15 18.72 -51.34
CA LYS A 37 8.24 17.30 -50.97
C LYS A 37 9.51 17.09 -50.14
N GLY A 38 9.36 17.15 -48.81
CA GLY A 38 10.40 16.72 -47.87
C GLY A 38 10.70 15.24 -48.08
N LYS A 39 12.00 14.89 -48.19
CA LYS A 39 12.47 13.52 -48.33
C LYS A 39 12.12 12.76 -47.03
N PHE A 40 11.17 11.84 -47.12
CA PHE A 40 10.60 11.12 -45.98
C PHE A 40 11.63 10.14 -45.41
N ASP A 41 12.19 10.44 -44.23
CA ASP A 41 13.10 9.54 -43.53
C ASP A 41 12.28 8.49 -42.78
N GLY A 42 11.90 7.42 -43.50
CA GLY A 42 11.01 6.38 -43.00
C GLY A 42 11.51 5.71 -41.72
N LYS A 43 12.82 5.72 -41.44
CA LYS A 43 13.38 5.17 -40.20
C LYS A 43 13.09 6.06 -39.00
N LYS A 44 13.13 7.38 -39.16
CA LYS A 44 12.76 8.33 -38.08
C LYS A 44 11.28 8.29 -37.78
N PHE A 45 10.43 8.18 -38.81
CA PHE A 45 8.99 7.98 -38.61
C PHE A 45 8.66 6.65 -37.94
N LEU A 46 9.37 5.57 -38.28
CA LEU A 46 9.22 4.27 -37.61
C LEU A 46 9.60 4.33 -36.13
N LEU A 47 10.72 4.98 -35.79
CA LEU A 47 11.15 5.13 -34.39
C LEU A 47 10.17 5.99 -33.58
N ILE A 48 9.66 7.08 -34.17
CA ILE A 48 8.64 7.92 -33.52
C ILE A 48 7.35 7.13 -33.32
N ALA A 49 6.91 6.33 -34.31
CA ALA A 49 5.72 5.50 -34.18
C ALA A 49 5.86 4.46 -33.07
N ILE A 50 7.02 3.80 -32.95
CA ILE A 50 7.30 2.85 -31.87
C ILE A 50 7.30 3.56 -30.51
N ALA A 51 7.95 4.72 -30.40
CA ALA A 51 7.99 5.49 -29.15
C ALA A 51 6.58 5.92 -28.70
N VAL A 52 5.73 6.35 -29.64
CA VAL A 52 4.33 6.69 -29.36
C VAL A 52 3.54 5.46 -28.91
N LEU A 53 3.73 4.30 -29.54
CA LEU A 53 3.06 3.06 -29.13
C LEU A 53 3.49 2.61 -27.74
N VAL A 54 4.78 2.71 -27.39
CA VAL A 54 5.27 2.40 -26.05
C VAL A 54 4.68 3.36 -25.02
N LEU A 55 4.63 4.67 -25.30
CA LEU A 55 4.03 5.65 -24.40
C LEU A 55 2.53 5.40 -24.18
N LEU A 56 1.80 5.08 -25.23
CA LEU A 56 0.38 4.74 -25.14
C LEU A 56 0.16 3.43 -24.36
N ALA A 57 1.01 2.42 -24.55
CA ALA A 57 0.95 1.19 -23.77
C ALA A 57 1.27 1.43 -22.29
N THR A 58 2.28 2.24 -21.95
CA THR A 58 2.59 2.59 -20.57
C THR A 58 1.49 3.41 -19.91
N ALA A 59 0.88 4.35 -20.64
CA ALA A 59 -0.24 5.14 -20.16
C ALA A 59 -1.49 4.27 -19.96
N TYR A 60 -1.73 3.31 -20.85
CA TYR A 60 -2.82 2.34 -20.72
C TYR A 60 -2.63 1.42 -19.52
N ILE A 61 -1.43 0.87 -19.31
CA ILE A 61 -1.11 0.03 -18.15
C ILE A 61 -1.23 0.85 -16.85
N ALA A 62 -0.74 2.09 -16.82
CA ALA A 62 -0.89 2.97 -15.66
C ALA A 62 -2.36 3.31 -15.38
N TYR A 63 -3.15 3.59 -16.42
CA TYR A 63 -4.58 3.84 -16.32
C TYR A 63 -5.35 2.60 -15.85
N ASP A 64 -5.03 1.42 -16.37
CA ASP A 64 -5.65 0.15 -15.99
C ASP A 64 -5.29 -0.25 -14.55
N THR A 65 -4.03 -0.04 -14.14
CA THR A 65 -3.56 -0.24 -12.76
C THR A 65 -4.29 0.72 -11.80
N TRP A 66 -4.40 2.00 -12.17
CA TRP A 66 -5.13 3.01 -11.37
C TRP A 66 -6.64 2.74 -11.31
N MET A 67 -7.26 2.35 -12.43
CA MET A 67 -8.69 1.99 -12.48
C MET A 67 -8.98 0.70 -11.70
N THR A 68 -8.08 -0.29 -11.75
CA THR A 68 -8.21 -1.53 -10.98
C THR A 68 -8.03 -1.29 -9.49
N ASN A 69 -7.09 -0.42 -9.10
CA ASN A 69 -6.93 0.03 -7.72
C ASN A 69 -8.19 0.76 -7.20
N ASN A 70 -8.79 1.62 -8.02
CA ASN A 70 -10.01 2.34 -7.63
C ASN A 70 -11.27 1.46 -7.61
N ARG A 71 -11.35 0.42 -8.46
CA ARG A 71 -12.45 -0.56 -8.44
C ARG A 71 -12.35 -1.51 -7.25
N ALA A 72 -11.14 -1.85 -6.80
CA ALA A 72 -10.94 -2.60 -5.57
C ALA A 72 -11.48 -1.84 -4.34
N GLN A 73 -11.25 -0.52 -4.27
CA GLN A 73 -11.80 0.34 -3.22
C GLN A 73 -13.35 0.32 -3.18
N THR A 74 -14.02 0.22 -4.34
CA THR A 74 -15.50 0.20 -4.41
C THR A 74 -16.11 -1.15 -4.00
N LEU A 75 -15.38 -2.26 -4.20
CA LEU A 75 -15.80 -3.59 -3.75
C LEU A 75 -15.58 -3.78 -2.25
N LEU A 76 -14.52 -3.18 -1.69
CA LEU A 76 -14.21 -3.16 -0.26
C LEU A 76 -15.20 -2.30 0.57
N THR A 77 -15.72 -1.22 -0.01
CA THR A 77 -16.79 -0.42 0.62
C THR A 77 -18.17 -1.07 0.54
N GLY A 78 -18.36 -2.06 -0.35
CA GLY A 78 -19.64 -2.73 -0.56
C GLY A 78 -19.93 -3.92 0.38
N THR A 79 -18.97 -4.38 1.19
CA THR A 79 -19.10 -5.60 2.02
C THR A 79 -18.80 -5.42 3.50
N ALA A 80 -18.47 -4.21 3.97
CA ALA A 80 -18.16 -3.96 5.37
C ALA A 80 -19.40 -3.56 6.20
N SER A 81 -20.26 -4.53 6.50
CA SER A 81 -21.06 -4.50 7.74
C SER A 81 -20.25 -5.18 8.86
N ALA A 82 -19.11 -4.59 9.20
CA ALA A 82 -18.39 -4.78 10.45
C ALA A 82 -17.46 -3.57 10.61
N SER A 83 -17.79 -2.72 11.58
CA SER A 83 -17.13 -1.45 11.87
C SER A 83 -15.62 -1.59 12.04
N THR A 84 -14.84 -1.12 11.07
CA THR A 84 -13.55 -0.42 11.26
C THR A 84 -13.23 0.28 9.95
N ASN A 85 -13.35 1.61 9.97
CA ASN A 85 -13.19 2.47 8.80
C ASN A 85 -11.71 2.47 8.39
N PRO A 86 -11.33 2.13 7.13
CA PRO A 86 -9.95 2.22 6.67
C PRO A 86 -9.40 3.66 6.67
N SER A 87 -10.24 4.67 6.88
CA SER A 87 -9.88 6.09 6.96
C SER A 87 -9.29 6.52 8.31
N GLU A 88 -9.10 5.60 9.27
CA GLU A 88 -8.61 5.91 10.64
C GLU A 88 -7.32 5.17 11.04
N TRP A 89 -6.56 4.61 10.09
CA TRP A 89 -5.26 4.00 10.40
C TRP A 89 -4.16 5.06 10.42
N ASN A 90 -3.92 5.63 11.59
CA ASN A 90 -2.81 6.54 11.86
C ASN A 90 -1.60 5.74 12.36
N LYS A 91 -0.42 6.06 11.85
CA LYS A 91 0.85 5.45 12.27
C LYS A 91 1.11 5.61 13.76
N GLU A 92 0.64 6.71 14.35
CA GLU A 92 0.79 7.00 15.77
C GLU A 92 0.02 6.03 16.68
N ASP A 93 -0.99 5.34 16.15
CA ASP A 93 -1.79 4.36 16.90
C ASP A 93 -1.21 2.94 16.84
N GLU A 94 -0.20 2.70 16.01
CA GLU A 94 0.42 1.37 15.85
C GLU A 94 1.07 0.91 17.16
N GLY A 95 0.73 -0.31 17.59
CA GLY A 95 1.25 -0.92 18.80
C GLY A 95 0.88 -0.23 20.11
N GLN A 96 -0.10 0.68 20.10
CA GLN A 96 -0.54 1.40 21.30
C GLN A 96 -1.64 0.67 22.07
N ASP A 97 -2.40 -0.20 21.41
CA ASP A 97 -3.48 -0.95 22.05
C ASP A 97 -2.95 -2.27 22.64
N GLU A 98 -2.94 -2.35 23.97
CA GLU A 98 -2.54 -3.53 24.74
C GLU A 98 -3.73 -4.30 25.32
N THR A 99 -4.93 -4.05 24.79
CA THR A 99 -6.14 -4.76 25.20
C THR A 99 -6.11 -6.17 24.64
N GLU A 100 -6.19 -7.17 25.52
CA GLU A 100 -6.30 -8.56 25.08
C GLU A 100 -7.58 -8.76 24.27
N ALA A 101 -7.44 -9.46 23.14
CA ALA A 101 -8.57 -9.87 22.34
C ALA A 101 -9.49 -10.80 23.16
N PRO A 102 -10.81 -10.53 23.25
CA PRO A 102 -11.70 -11.48 23.88
C PRO A 102 -11.67 -12.82 23.13
N ALA A 103 -11.85 -13.93 23.85
CA ALA A 103 -11.68 -15.29 23.30
C ALA A 103 -12.52 -15.58 22.04
N ASN A 104 -13.66 -14.90 21.88
CA ASN A 104 -14.54 -15.06 20.72
C ASN A 104 -14.15 -14.15 19.53
N LEU A 105 -13.22 -13.22 19.69
CA LEU A 105 -12.84 -12.27 18.64
C LEU A 105 -12.30 -12.99 17.41
N LEU A 106 -11.35 -13.92 17.62
CA LEU A 106 -10.79 -14.71 16.54
C LEU A 106 -11.87 -15.55 15.85
N ALA A 107 -12.75 -16.21 16.61
CA ALA A 107 -13.83 -17.03 16.07
C ALA A 107 -14.81 -16.23 15.18
N ASN A 108 -15.11 -14.99 15.59
CA ASN A 108 -15.99 -14.09 14.85
C ASN A 108 -15.28 -13.34 13.71
N TYR A 109 -13.95 -13.34 13.68
CA TYR A 109 -13.19 -12.70 12.62
C TYR A 109 -13.33 -13.46 11.30
N LYS A 110 -13.75 -12.75 10.25
CA LYS A 110 -13.99 -13.27 8.90
C LYS A 110 -13.26 -12.41 7.88
N VAL A 111 -12.70 -13.07 6.88
CA VAL A 111 -12.04 -12.48 5.72
C VAL A 111 -12.44 -13.27 4.48
N GLU A 112 -12.13 -12.74 3.30
CA GLU A 112 -12.33 -13.46 2.04
C GLU A 112 -11.62 -14.82 2.03
N ALA A 113 -12.20 -15.79 1.33
CA ALA A 113 -11.77 -17.20 1.36
C ALA A 113 -10.27 -17.42 1.16
N SER A 114 -9.64 -16.64 0.27
CA SER A 114 -8.21 -16.77 -0.07
C SER A 114 -7.25 -15.96 0.81
N LEU A 115 -7.77 -15.09 1.70
CA LEU A 115 -6.94 -14.18 2.49
C LEU A 115 -6.52 -14.85 3.81
N PRO A 116 -5.35 -14.45 4.38
CA PRO A 116 -4.93 -14.92 5.68
C PRO A 116 -5.91 -14.39 6.75
N ARG A 117 -6.39 -15.30 7.61
CA ARG A 117 -7.36 -15.01 8.66
C ARG A 117 -6.70 -15.05 10.04
N ALA A 118 -5.90 -16.09 10.29
CA ALA A 118 -5.34 -16.35 11.60
C ALA A 118 -3.93 -16.94 11.51
N LEU A 119 -3.08 -16.56 12.46
CA LEU A 119 -1.74 -17.09 12.66
C LEU A 119 -1.74 -17.98 13.90
N TYR A 120 -1.04 -19.12 13.80
CA TYR A 120 -0.84 -20.05 14.90
C TYR A 120 0.64 -20.43 15.04
N SER A 121 1.10 -20.56 16.28
CA SER A 121 2.39 -21.16 16.62
C SER A 121 2.32 -21.74 18.03
N ASP A 122 2.52 -23.05 18.15
CA ASP A 122 2.53 -23.73 19.45
C ASP A 122 3.75 -23.30 20.29
N LYS A 123 4.91 -23.11 19.63
CA LYS A 123 6.15 -22.71 20.30
C LYS A 123 6.07 -21.31 20.90
N LEU A 124 5.37 -20.40 20.23
CA LEU A 124 5.21 -19.01 20.65
C LEU A 124 3.90 -18.75 21.41
N ASP A 125 3.06 -19.77 21.63
CA ASP A 125 1.71 -19.65 22.20
C ASP A 125 0.83 -18.64 21.45
N ILE A 126 0.89 -18.67 20.12
CA ILE A 126 0.17 -17.74 19.24
C ILE A 126 -1.14 -18.36 18.74
N ALA A 127 -2.23 -17.61 18.92
CA ALA A 127 -3.49 -17.77 18.22
C ALA A 127 -4.09 -16.37 17.95
N ALA A 128 -3.68 -15.74 16.86
CA ALA A 128 -3.96 -14.32 16.59
C ALA A 128 -4.68 -14.10 15.26
N ARG A 129 -5.40 -12.97 15.14
CA ARG A 129 -5.95 -12.53 13.85
C ARG A 129 -4.82 -12.03 12.97
N ILE A 130 -5.00 -12.19 11.66
CA ILE A 130 -4.16 -11.53 10.66
C ILE A 130 -4.99 -10.44 10.00
N LEU A 131 -4.61 -9.18 10.19
CA LEU A 131 -5.28 -8.01 9.62
C LEU A 131 -4.60 -7.61 8.30
N PRO A 132 -5.37 -7.16 7.28
CA PRO A 132 -4.79 -6.64 6.04
C PRO A 132 -4.17 -5.26 6.27
N MET A 133 -2.86 -5.15 6.11
CA MET A 133 -2.07 -3.93 6.28
C MET A 133 -1.64 -3.39 4.91
N SER A 134 -1.55 -2.06 4.80
CA SER A 134 -1.06 -1.35 3.63
C SER A 134 0.30 -0.71 3.95
N VAL A 135 0.62 0.40 3.28
CA VAL A 135 1.71 1.29 3.62
C VAL A 135 1.18 2.59 4.22
N ASN A 136 1.95 3.14 5.17
CA ASN A 136 1.76 4.47 5.72
C ASN A 136 2.08 5.55 4.67
N THR A 137 1.70 6.79 4.96
CA THR A 137 1.94 7.94 4.05
C THR A 137 3.42 8.23 3.82
N ASP A 138 4.30 7.81 4.74
CA ASP A 138 5.75 7.89 4.62
C ASP A 138 6.38 6.69 3.87
N GLY A 139 5.56 5.72 3.46
CA GLY A 139 5.98 4.53 2.73
C GLY A 139 6.39 3.35 3.59
N SER A 140 6.37 3.45 4.93
CA SER A 140 6.59 2.28 5.79
C SER A 140 5.43 1.29 5.66
N ILE A 141 5.69 0.00 5.83
CA ILE A 141 4.59 -0.98 6.02
C ILE A 141 3.83 -0.61 7.30
N GLN A 142 2.50 -0.74 7.26
CA GLN A 142 1.65 -0.56 8.43
C GLN A 142 1.74 -1.76 9.36
N ALA A 143 1.75 -1.47 10.67
CA ALA A 143 1.62 -2.48 11.70
C ALA A 143 0.22 -2.40 12.36
N PRO A 144 -0.27 -3.48 12.99
CA PRO A 144 -1.53 -3.45 13.71
C PRO A 144 -1.55 -2.41 14.85
N LYS A 145 -2.73 -1.85 15.16
CA LYS A 145 -2.91 -0.98 16.34
C LYS A 145 -2.72 -1.76 17.64
N ASN A 146 -3.23 -2.99 17.66
CA ASN A 146 -3.19 -3.87 18.81
C ASN A 146 -1.94 -4.76 18.76
N ILE A 147 -1.25 -4.89 19.89
CA ILE A 147 0.01 -5.64 19.98
C ILE A 147 -0.19 -7.16 19.89
N PHE A 148 -1.42 -7.66 19.99
CA PHE A 148 -1.77 -9.08 19.90
C PHE A 148 -2.35 -9.50 18.55
N ASP A 149 -2.44 -8.59 17.59
CA ASP A 149 -2.79 -8.90 16.20
C ASP A 149 -1.53 -9.00 15.33
N ALA A 150 -1.59 -9.87 14.31
CA ALA A 150 -0.61 -9.92 13.23
C ALA A 150 -1.09 -9.07 12.04
N GLY A 151 -0.16 -8.49 11.29
CA GLY A 151 -0.44 -7.67 10.11
C GLY A 151 0.10 -8.32 8.85
N TRP A 152 -0.76 -8.68 7.90
CA TRP A 152 -0.31 -9.11 6.57
C TRP A 152 -0.19 -7.92 5.63
N TYR A 153 0.99 -7.71 5.05
CA TYR A 153 1.16 -6.68 4.04
C TYR A 153 0.47 -7.09 2.72
N ASN A 154 -0.58 -6.37 2.34
CA ASN A 154 -1.43 -6.71 1.19
C ASN A 154 -0.75 -6.55 -0.19
N GLY A 155 0.45 -5.96 -0.23
CA GLY A 155 1.32 -5.94 -1.42
C GLY A 155 2.16 -7.20 -1.58
N SER A 156 2.18 -8.08 -0.58
CA SER A 156 2.80 -9.41 -0.64
C SER A 156 1.82 -10.48 -1.16
N VAL A 157 2.29 -11.69 -1.44
CA VAL A 157 1.43 -12.75 -1.98
C VAL A 157 0.48 -13.31 -0.92
N LYS A 158 -0.59 -13.98 -1.36
CA LYS A 158 -1.52 -14.66 -0.45
C LYS A 158 -0.96 -15.99 0.04
N PRO A 159 -1.51 -16.56 1.13
CA PRO A 159 -1.14 -17.90 1.58
C PRO A 159 -1.27 -18.93 0.44
N GLY A 160 -0.20 -19.70 0.20
CA GLY A 160 -0.20 -20.76 -0.81
C GLY A 160 0.19 -20.32 -2.23
N GLU A 161 0.37 -19.03 -2.48
CA GLU A 161 0.84 -18.51 -3.76
C GLU A 161 2.37 -18.55 -3.88
N THR A 162 2.89 -18.53 -5.11
CA THR A 162 4.34 -18.47 -5.36
C THR A 162 4.86 -17.09 -4.99
N GLY A 163 5.90 -17.02 -4.17
CA GLY A 163 6.42 -15.79 -3.58
C GLY A 163 6.45 -15.88 -2.04
N ALA A 164 6.68 -14.74 -1.39
CA ALA A 164 6.66 -14.63 0.06
C ALA A 164 5.48 -13.78 0.52
N MET A 165 4.63 -14.36 1.37
CA MET A 165 3.68 -13.60 2.17
C MET A 165 4.45 -12.91 3.29
N PHE A 166 4.21 -11.62 3.53
CA PHE A 166 4.90 -10.90 4.60
C PHE A 166 3.94 -10.59 5.76
N ILE A 167 4.35 -10.98 6.96
CA ILE A 167 3.63 -10.73 8.21
C ILE A 167 4.50 -9.90 9.15
N ASP A 168 3.96 -8.78 9.64
CA ASP A 168 4.55 -7.95 10.68
C ASP A 168 3.74 -8.05 11.98
N GLY A 169 4.38 -7.76 13.10
CA GLY A 169 3.73 -7.78 14.42
C GLY A 169 4.62 -7.18 15.50
N HIS A 170 4.00 -6.72 16.59
CA HIS A 170 4.72 -6.04 17.66
C HIS A 170 5.44 -7.01 18.58
N ALA A 171 6.69 -6.70 18.93
CA ALA A 171 7.41 -7.38 20.00
C ALA A 171 6.96 -6.89 21.38
N SER A 172 6.50 -5.64 21.49
CA SER A 172 6.04 -5.03 22.74
C SER A 172 5.11 -3.86 22.46
N GLY A 173 4.19 -3.60 23.38
CA GLY A 173 3.55 -2.29 23.53
C GLY A 173 4.25 -1.43 24.60
N PRO A 174 3.60 -0.33 25.03
CA PRO A 174 4.12 0.54 26.08
C PRO A 174 4.41 -0.12 27.43
N THR A 175 3.66 -1.16 27.81
CA THR A 175 3.75 -1.81 29.13
C THR A 175 3.79 -3.34 29.08
N ARG A 176 3.49 -3.95 27.93
CA ARG A 176 3.38 -5.41 27.77
C ARG A 176 4.18 -5.94 26.59
N GLU A 177 4.52 -7.22 26.67
CA GLU A 177 5.02 -7.99 25.53
C GLU A 177 3.91 -8.17 24.49
N GLY A 178 4.29 -8.07 23.22
CA GLY A 178 3.41 -8.23 22.07
C GLY A 178 3.46 -9.64 21.50
N LEU A 179 2.69 -9.86 20.44
CA LEU A 179 2.54 -11.14 19.75
C LEU A 179 3.88 -11.78 19.36
N PHE A 180 4.84 -10.97 18.93
CA PHE A 180 6.14 -11.42 18.41
C PHE A 180 7.30 -11.14 19.38
N ALA A 181 7.03 -10.97 20.68
CA ALA A 181 8.06 -10.73 21.70
C ALA A 181 9.22 -11.74 21.66
N TYR A 182 8.93 -12.99 21.28
CA TYR A 182 9.87 -14.11 21.28
C TYR A 182 10.15 -14.65 19.87
N LEU A 183 9.94 -13.85 18.83
CA LEU A 183 10.13 -14.29 17.44
C LEU A 183 11.57 -14.74 17.15
N ASP A 184 12.56 -14.17 17.84
CA ASP A 184 13.98 -14.53 17.76
C ASP A 184 14.30 -15.93 18.28
N THR A 185 13.39 -16.53 19.06
CA THR A 185 13.55 -17.90 19.57
C THR A 185 13.20 -18.98 18.56
N LEU A 186 12.65 -18.59 17.40
CA LEU A 186 12.35 -19.52 16.32
C LEU A 186 13.64 -19.99 15.64
N GLU A 187 13.79 -21.29 15.55
CA GLU A 187 14.92 -21.99 14.98
C GLU A 187 14.49 -22.77 13.73
N VAL A 188 15.47 -23.13 12.90
CA VAL A 188 15.23 -23.95 11.70
C VAL A 188 14.50 -25.24 12.07
N GLY A 189 13.38 -25.49 11.40
CA GLY A 189 12.53 -26.66 11.66
C GLY A 189 11.27 -26.37 12.49
N ASP A 190 11.20 -25.23 13.18
CA ASP A 190 9.96 -24.82 13.86
C ASP A 190 8.85 -24.55 12.85
N GLU A 191 7.60 -24.78 13.24
CA GLU A 191 6.44 -24.64 12.37
C GLU A 191 5.47 -23.55 12.87
N LEU A 192 4.90 -22.83 11.91
CA LEU A 192 3.81 -21.89 12.08
C LEU A 192 2.69 -22.25 11.11
N GLN A 193 1.45 -21.91 11.44
CA GLN A 193 0.31 -22.15 10.55
C GLN A 193 -0.44 -20.87 10.27
N VAL A 194 -0.87 -20.74 9.01
CA VAL A 194 -1.79 -19.68 8.59
C VAL A 194 -3.09 -20.34 8.18
N GLU A 195 -4.17 -19.93 8.82
CA GLU A 195 -5.52 -20.29 8.40
C GLU A 195 -6.04 -19.22 7.44
N LYS A 196 -6.60 -19.65 6.31
CA LYS A 196 -7.28 -18.78 5.35
C LYS A 196 -8.73 -18.51 5.76
N GLY A 197 -9.38 -17.57 5.07
CA GLY A 197 -10.81 -17.26 5.28
C GLY A 197 -11.76 -18.44 5.05
N ASP A 198 -11.38 -19.41 4.23
CA ASP A 198 -12.13 -20.66 3.99
C ASP A 198 -11.90 -21.75 5.06
N GLY A 199 -10.98 -21.52 6.01
CA GLY A 199 -10.64 -22.44 7.08
C GLY A 199 -9.53 -23.45 6.73
N GLU A 200 -8.99 -23.43 5.51
CA GLU A 200 -7.80 -24.23 5.18
C GLU A 200 -6.58 -23.68 5.94
N LYS A 201 -5.81 -24.59 6.55
CA LYS A 201 -4.57 -24.27 7.25
C LYS A 201 -3.37 -24.70 6.43
N LEU A 202 -2.47 -23.74 6.19
CA LEU A 202 -1.19 -23.97 5.52
C LEU A 202 -0.08 -23.93 6.57
N THR A 203 0.82 -24.92 6.54
CA THR A 203 1.96 -25.00 7.46
C THR A 203 3.20 -24.43 6.80
N TYR A 204 3.94 -23.64 7.56
CA TYR A 204 5.19 -23.02 7.16
C TYR A 204 6.27 -23.41 8.17
N ARG A 205 7.40 -23.91 7.66
CA ARG A 205 8.56 -24.30 8.45
C ARG A 205 9.64 -23.24 8.36
N VAL A 206 10.22 -22.86 9.49
CA VAL A 206 11.34 -21.93 9.56
C VAL A 206 12.56 -22.52 8.86
N VAL A 207 13.13 -21.76 7.93
CA VAL A 207 14.37 -22.11 7.21
C VAL A 207 15.53 -21.20 7.60
N HIS A 208 15.24 -19.99 8.09
CA HIS A 208 16.27 -19.04 8.53
C HIS A 208 15.68 -18.02 9.51
N THR A 209 16.45 -17.66 10.54
CA THR A 209 16.15 -16.56 11.45
C THR A 209 17.39 -15.68 11.55
N GLU A 210 17.21 -14.37 11.39
CA GLU A 210 18.28 -13.40 11.55
C GLU A 210 17.85 -12.17 12.33
N THR A 211 18.83 -11.52 12.97
CA THR A 211 18.66 -10.21 13.60
C THR A 211 19.53 -9.21 12.86
N VAL A 212 18.91 -8.15 12.34
CA VAL A 212 19.55 -7.16 11.47
C VAL A 212 19.36 -5.78 12.09
N ALA A 213 20.39 -4.92 12.03
CA ALA A 213 20.24 -3.54 12.47
C ALA A 213 19.20 -2.82 11.59
N LEU A 214 18.39 -1.94 12.18
CA LEU A 214 17.31 -1.25 11.47
C LEU A 214 17.80 -0.54 10.19
N ALA A 215 19.00 0.04 10.24
CA ALA A 215 19.60 0.74 9.09
C ALA A 215 20.00 -0.20 7.94
N ASP A 216 20.16 -1.50 8.21
CA ASP A 216 20.64 -2.51 7.26
C ASP A 216 19.50 -3.39 6.72
N VAL A 217 18.26 -3.17 7.16
CA VAL A 217 17.09 -3.92 6.67
C VAL A 217 16.80 -3.58 5.21
N ASP A 218 16.98 -4.55 4.31
CA ASP A 218 16.54 -4.44 2.91
C ASP A 218 15.16 -5.08 2.74
N MET A 219 14.12 -4.24 2.75
CA MET A 219 12.74 -4.71 2.56
C MET A 219 12.53 -5.43 1.21
N ARG A 220 13.36 -5.20 0.20
CA ARG A 220 13.25 -5.92 -1.08
C ARG A 220 13.65 -7.38 -0.93
N GLU A 221 14.60 -7.69 -0.06
CA GLU A 221 14.99 -9.06 0.25
C GLU A 221 13.98 -9.72 1.17
N VAL A 222 13.50 -8.99 2.18
CA VAL A 222 12.48 -9.47 3.13
C VAL A 222 11.16 -9.85 2.44
N LEU A 223 10.79 -9.15 1.37
CA LEU A 223 9.56 -9.44 0.61
C LEU A 223 9.72 -10.57 -0.42
N LEU A 224 10.88 -11.25 -0.46
CA LEU A 224 11.15 -12.37 -1.36
C LEU A 224 11.41 -13.66 -0.57
N PRO A 225 11.12 -14.84 -1.16
CA PRO A 225 11.57 -16.11 -0.58
C PRO A 225 13.10 -16.18 -0.52
N ARG A 226 13.62 -16.87 0.50
CA ARG A 226 15.04 -17.17 0.65
C ARG A 226 15.37 -18.58 0.16
N ASP A 227 16.63 -18.86 -0.10
CA ASP A 227 17.18 -20.22 -0.30
C ASP A 227 16.49 -21.09 -1.37
N GLY A 228 15.94 -20.45 -2.41
CA GLY A 228 15.28 -21.15 -3.53
C GLY A 228 13.86 -21.65 -3.21
N VAL A 229 13.29 -21.25 -2.07
CA VAL A 229 11.91 -21.56 -1.68
C VAL A 229 10.94 -20.92 -2.69
N SER A 230 9.91 -21.68 -3.09
CA SER A 230 8.90 -21.19 -4.04
C SER A 230 7.70 -20.51 -3.37
N LYS A 231 7.33 -20.96 -2.17
CA LYS A 231 6.20 -20.46 -1.38
C LYS A 231 6.66 -20.26 0.06
N ALA A 232 6.64 -19.02 0.52
CA ALA A 232 7.18 -18.63 1.80
C ALA A 232 6.20 -17.75 2.58
N MET A 233 6.38 -17.73 3.89
CA MET A 233 5.85 -16.71 4.79
C MET A 233 7.02 -16.11 5.56
N ASN A 234 7.32 -14.85 5.32
CA ASN A 234 8.36 -14.15 6.06
C ASN A 234 7.72 -13.32 7.17
N LEU A 235 8.29 -13.38 8.38
CA LEU A 235 7.82 -12.64 9.54
C LEU A 235 8.87 -11.64 9.97
N MET A 236 8.44 -10.50 10.49
CA MET A 236 9.34 -9.50 11.07
C MET A 236 8.78 -8.96 12.39
N THR A 237 9.67 -8.56 13.28
CA THR A 237 9.33 -7.73 14.44
C THR A 237 10.49 -6.83 14.86
N CYS A 238 10.23 -5.92 15.80
CA CYS A 238 11.23 -5.05 16.43
C CYS A 238 12.01 -5.79 17.52
N THR A 239 13.32 -5.56 17.63
CA THR A 239 14.14 -6.08 18.75
C THR A 239 15.32 -5.15 19.04
N GLY A 240 16.04 -5.40 20.13
CA GLY A 240 17.22 -4.63 20.53
C GLY A 240 16.89 -3.48 21.48
N LYS A 241 17.56 -2.35 21.31
CA LYS A 241 17.41 -1.18 22.20
C LYS A 241 16.34 -0.24 21.66
N TRP A 242 15.48 0.22 22.56
CA TRP A 242 14.51 1.27 22.27
C TRP A 242 15.23 2.60 21.97
N LEU A 243 14.81 3.24 20.87
CA LEU A 243 15.25 4.55 20.39
C LEU A 243 14.13 5.58 20.63
N PRO A 244 14.14 6.34 21.74
CA PRO A 244 13.00 7.17 22.14
C PRO A 244 12.62 8.28 21.15
N LEU A 245 13.60 8.83 20.43
CA LEU A 245 13.38 9.90 19.46
C LEU A 245 12.68 9.40 18.19
N GLU A 246 13.03 8.18 17.77
CA GLU A 246 12.50 7.53 16.57
C GLU A 246 11.28 6.66 16.89
N LYS A 247 10.97 6.47 18.17
CA LYS A 247 9.91 5.62 18.69
C LYS A 247 9.94 4.21 18.08
N THR A 248 11.14 3.64 18.00
CA THR A 248 11.37 2.32 17.41
C THR A 248 12.51 1.62 18.11
N TYR A 249 12.82 0.39 17.70
CA TYR A 249 14.00 -0.33 18.16
C TYR A 249 15.10 -0.33 17.10
N ASP A 250 16.35 -0.45 17.55
CA ASP A 250 17.53 -0.39 16.69
C ASP A 250 17.79 -1.66 15.84
N HIS A 251 17.04 -2.75 16.06
CA HIS A 251 17.15 -3.98 15.28
C HIS A 251 15.77 -4.54 14.86
N ARG A 252 15.80 -5.46 13.90
CA ARG A 252 14.67 -6.29 13.48
C ARG A 252 15.05 -7.76 13.55
N VAL A 253 14.12 -8.59 14.01
CA VAL A 253 14.18 -10.03 13.79
C VAL A 253 13.45 -10.31 12.50
N ILE A 254 14.02 -11.14 11.65
CA ILE A 254 13.40 -11.60 10.40
C ILE A 254 13.43 -13.12 10.40
N VAL A 255 12.27 -13.73 10.19
CA VAL A 255 12.11 -15.18 10.08
C VAL A 255 11.65 -15.51 8.67
N TYR A 256 12.40 -16.34 7.98
CA TYR A 256 12.07 -16.87 6.67
C TYR A 256 11.57 -18.29 6.81
N THR A 257 10.53 -18.62 6.05
CA THR A 257 9.92 -19.95 6.07
C THR A 257 9.73 -20.54 4.69
N GLU A 258 9.48 -21.85 4.64
CA GLU A 258 8.97 -22.56 3.47
C GLU A 258 7.62 -23.19 3.78
N GLN A 259 6.71 -23.20 2.82
CA GLN A 259 5.46 -23.96 2.95
C GLN A 259 5.75 -25.46 2.80
N VAL A 260 5.18 -26.28 3.69
CA VAL A 260 5.39 -27.75 3.78
C VAL A 260 4.12 -28.57 3.62
#